data_AF-A0A4R2IFA4-F1
#
_entry.id   AF-A0A4R2IFA4-F1
#
_cell.length_a   1.000
_cell.length_b   1.000
_cell.length_c   1.000
_cell.angle_alpha   90.00
_cell.angle_beta   90.00
_cell.angle_gamma   90.00
#
_symmetry.space_group_name_H-M   'P 1'
#
loop_
_entity.id
_entity.type
_entity.pdbx_description
1 polymer ?
#
loop_
_entity_poly.entity_id
_entity_poly.type
_entity_poly.pdbx_seq_one_letter_code
_entity_poly.pdbx_strand_id
1 'polypeptide(L)'
;MRHEGATVRRFDPRQLPEFTPDPALWTRIAAAQQRRMARRRWRTAVVGTAIAASLAAALLVGGRSAVAPAGSPAPTTAMQDESRALEGEWHRLVGAQAAALGSTRLRAIDAELQSAYDRGAGADELEALWQQRNRALRGLIASVQDGAYGRASSITQL
;
A
#
# COMPACT_ATOMS: atom_id res chain seq x y z
N MET A 1 -7.01 -9.41 -58.35
CA MET A 1 -6.80 -8.49 -57.21
C MET A 1 -7.02 -9.26 -55.92
N ARG A 2 -5.95 -9.57 -55.19
CA ARG A 2 -5.96 -10.46 -54.01
C ARG A 2 -5.20 -9.72 -52.91
N HIS A 3 -5.91 -9.12 -51.95
CA HIS A 3 -5.29 -8.53 -50.77
C HIS A 3 -5.29 -9.59 -49.67
N GLU A 4 -4.09 -10.09 -49.38
CA GLU A 4 -3.84 -11.09 -48.34
C GLU A 4 -4.04 -10.48 -46.96
N GLY A 5 -4.69 -11.24 -46.09
CA GLY A 5 -5.07 -10.83 -44.75
C GLY A 5 -3.88 -10.54 -43.85
N ALA A 6 -4.01 -9.48 -43.06
CA ALA A 6 -3.12 -9.17 -41.96
C ALA A 6 -3.11 -10.34 -40.96
N THR A 7 -1.97 -11.03 -40.85
CA THR A 7 -1.76 -12.08 -39.87
C THR A 7 -1.63 -11.45 -38.49
N VAL A 8 -2.67 -11.59 -37.67
CA VAL A 8 -2.63 -11.27 -36.24
C VAL A 8 -1.61 -12.20 -35.59
N ARG A 9 -0.46 -11.65 -35.20
CA ARG A 9 0.62 -12.38 -34.52
C ARG A 9 0.11 -12.85 -33.17
N ARG A 10 -0.30 -14.12 -33.07
CA ARG A 10 -0.71 -14.75 -31.81
C ARG A 10 0.46 -14.65 -30.81
N PHE A 11 0.17 -14.15 -29.63
CA PHE A 11 1.08 -14.19 -28.50
C PHE A 11 1.32 -15.65 -28.09
N ASP A 12 2.55 -16.13 -28.24
CA ASP A 12 2.95 -17.47 -27.79
C ASP A 12 3.60 -17.34 -26.39
N PRO A 13 2.96 -17.82 -25.32
CA PRO A 13 3.51 -17.75 -23.97
C PRO A 13 4.78 -18.58 -23.78
N ARG A 14 5.19 -19.39 -24.77
CA ARG A 14 6.47 -20.12 -24.77
C ARG A 14 7.63 -19.32 -25.34
N GLN A 15 7.37 -18.14 -25.92
CA GLN A 15 8.38 -17.24 -26.47
C GLN A 15 8.69 -16.03 -25.56
N LEU A 16 8.28 -16.06 -24.28
CA LEU A 16 8.74 -15.01 -23.37
C LEU A 16 10.27 -15.10 -23.24
N PRO A 17 10.99 -13.98 -23.38
CA PRO A 17 12.42 -13.96 -23.09
C PRO A 17 12.62 -14.43 -21.65
N GLU A 18 13.52 -15.37 -21.43
CA GLU A 18 13.95 -15.75 -20.09
C GLU A 18 14.55 -14.52 -19.42
N PHE A 19 13.75 -13.90 -18.54
CA PHE A 19 14.21 -12.79 -17.73
C PHE A 19 15.11 -13.35 -16.64
N THR A 20 16.42 -13.34 -16.90
CA THR A 20 17.43 -13.60 -15.88
C THR A 20 17.88 -12.25 -15.34
N PRO A 21 17.33 -11.76 -14.21
CA PRO A 21 17.76 -10.50 -13.64
C PRO A 21 19.24 -10.59 -13.27
N ASP A 22 20.04 -9.63 -13.73
CA ASP A 22 21.45 -9.50 -13.34
C ASP A 22 21.54 -9.46 -11.80
N PRO A 23 22.25 -10.39 -11.14
CA PRO A 23 22.39 -10.38 -9.68
C PRO A 23 23.03 -9.08 -9.16
N ALA A 24 23.81 -8.37 -9.98
CA ALA A 24 24.41 -7.09 -9.62
C ALA A 24 23.40 -5.92 -9.59
N LEU A 25 22.22 -6.06 -10.24
CA LEU A 25 21.14 -5.07 -10.14
C LEU A 25 20.63 -4.96 -8.70
N TRP A 26 20.46 -6.10 -8.03
CA TRP A 26 20.01 -6.14 -6.64
C TRP A 26 20.98 -5.43 -5.70
N THR A 27 22.28 -5.60 -5.92
CA THR A 27 23.32 -4.93 -5.12
C THR A 27 23.27 -3.41 -5.31
N ARG A 28 23.01 -2.93 -6.53
CA ARG A 28 22.88 -1.49 -6.83
C ARG A 28 21.60 -0.90 -6.22
N ILE A 29 20.48 -1.62 -6.31
CA ILE A 29 19.21 -1.22 -5.69
C ILE A 29 19.35 -1.19 -4.16
N ALA A 30 19.96 -2.23 -3.57
CA ALA A 30 20.23 -2.30 -2.14
C ALA A 30 21.17 -1.16 -1.69
N ALA A 31 22.23 -0.86 -2.44
CA ALA A 31 23.13 0.25 -2.14
C ALA A 31 22.42 1.62 -2.24
N ALA A 32 21.52 1.80 -3.21
CA ALA A 32 20.72 3.03 -3.32
C ALA A 32 19.73 3.18 -2.15
N GLN A 33 19.11 2.08 -1.71
CA GLN A 33 18.26 2.05 -0.52
C GLN A 33 19.07 2.29 0.76
N GLN A 34 20.25 1.69 0.90
CA GLN A 34 21.16 1.89 2.02
C GLN A 34 21.64 3.34 2.10
N ARG A 35 21.91 4.02 0.98
CA ARG A 35 22.26 5.47 0.98
C ARG A 35 21.09 6.34 1.42
N ARG A 36 19.85 5.99 1.04
CA ARG A 36 18.63 6.67 1.52
C ARG A 36 18.39 6.41 3.01
N MET A 37 18.61 5.20 3.47
CA MET A 37 18.49 4.81 4.88
C MET A 37 19.64 5.37 5.74
N ALA A 38 20.87 5.45 5.23
CA ALA A 38 22.02 6.02 5.93
C ALA A 38 21.82 7.52 6.17
N ARG A 39 21.30 8.26 5.18
CA ARG A 39 20.92 9.67 5.37
C ARG A 39 19.84 9.86 6.44
N ARG A 40 18.97 8.87 6.66
CA ARG A 40 17.97 8.87 7.75
C ARG A 40 18.57 8.42 9.09
N ARG A 41 19.45 7.40 9.08
CA ARG A 41 20.10 6.82 10.27
C ARG A 41 21.07 7.79 10.95
N TRP A 42 21.70 8.70 10.22
CA TRP A 42 22.52 9.75 10.85
C TRP A 42 21.68 10.70 11.72
N ARG A 43 20.34 10.72 11.58
CA ARG A 43 19.43 11.45 12.47
C ARG A 43 18.89 10.58 13.64
N THR A 44 19.11 9.27 13.65
CA THR A 44 18.43 8.33 14.58
C THR A 44 19.35 7.32 15.29
N ALA A 45 20.66 7.48 15.24
CA ALA A 45 21.64 6.50 15.73
C ALA A 45 21.70 6.27 17.28
N VAL A 46 20.67 6.58 18.06
CA VAL A 46 20.68 6.38 19.52
C VAL A 46 19.93 5.12 20.01
N VAL A 47 19.02 4.50 19.23
CA VAL A 47 18.02 3.57 19.83
C VAL A 47 18.10 2.12 19.30
N GLY A 48 19.29 1.65 18.94
CA GLY A 48 19.46 0.42 18.13
C GLY A 48 19.73 -0.90 18.84
N THR A 49 19.55 -1.04 20.16
CA THR A 49 19.98 -2.27 20.88
C THR A 49 18.85 -3.16 21.44
N ALA A 50 17.58 -2.74 21.42
CA ALA A 50 16.50 -3.49 22.09
C ALA A 50 15.81 -4.59 21.23
N ILE A 51 16.05 -4.65 19.93
CA ILE A 51 15.19 -5.43 19.00
C ILE A 51 15.46 -6.95 19.01
N ALA A 52 16.62 -7.42 19.51
CA ALA A 52 16.92 -8.85 19.46
C ALA A 52 16.11 -9.71 20.46
N ALA A 53 15.54 -9.11 21.53
CA ALA A 53 14.83 -9.86 22.56
C ALA A 53 13.35 -10.11 22.22
N SER A 54 12.71 -9.23 21.46
CA SER A 54 11.25 -9.26 21.26
C SER A 54 10.79 -10.31 20.23
N LEU A 55 11.65 -10.72 19.30
CA LEU A 55 11.27 -11.70 18.27
C LEU A 55 11.21 -13.15 18.81
N ALA A 56 11.96 -13.47 19.87
CA ALA A 56 12.00 -14.81 20.44
C ALA A 56 10.76 -15.14 21.30
N ALA A 57 10.13 -14.14 21.92
CA ALA A 57 8.95 -14.33 22.76
C ALA A 57 7.66 -14.57 21.94
N ALA A 58 7.55 -13.99 20.75
CA ALA A 58 6.33 -14.08 19.92
C ALA A 58 6.11 -15.47 19.29
N LEU A 59 7.18 -16.24 19.06
CA LEU A 59 7.09 -17.57 18.43
C LEU A 59 6.69 -18.70 19.41
N LEU A 60 6.77 -18.47 20.73
CA LEU A 60 6.45 -19.50 21.73
C LEU A 60 4.98 -19.47 22.21
N VAL A 61 4.22 -18.40 21.94
CA VAL A 61 2.84 -18.23 22.47
C VAL A 61 1.75 -18.43 21.40
N GLY A 62 2.10 -18.50 20.12
CA GLY A 62 1.14 -18.62 18.99
C GLY A 62 0.42 -19.97 18.84
N GLY A 63 0.55 -20.88 19.80
CA GLY A 63 -0.07 -22.20 19.77
C GLY A 63 -1.26 -22.34 20.72
N ARG A 64 -2.30 -21.51 20.59
CA ARG A 64 -3.66 -21.81 21.07
C ARG A 64 -4.67 -20.74 20.65
N SER A 65 -5.37 -21.02 19.55
CA SER A 65 -6.62 -20.34 19.20
C SER A 65 -7.64 -20.52 20.32
N ALA A 66 -8.07 -19.42 20.92
CA ALA A 66 -9.30 -19.35 21.70
C ALA A 66 -10.19 -18.29 21.06
N VAL A 67 -11.33 -18.74 20.52
CA VAL A 67 -12.45 -17.89 20.12
C VAL A 67 -12.90 -17.12 21.36
N ALA A 68 -12.72 -15.80 21.36
CA ALA A 68 -13.27 -14.89 22.36
C ALA A 68 -14.55 -14.24 21.81
N PRO A 69 -15.56 -13.95 22.65
CA PRO A 69 -16.83 -13.39 22.18
C PRO A 69 -16.62 -11.96 21.67
N ALA A 70 -17.41 -11.58 20.66
CA ALA A 70 -17.36 -10.28 19.99
C ALA A 70 -17.71 -9.13 20.96
N GLY A 71 -16.72 -8.67 21.73
CA GLY A 71 -16.73 -7.34 22.31
C GLY A 71 -16.56 -6.31 21.20
N SER A 72 -17.26 -5.18 21.29
CA SER A 72 -17.16 -4.08 20.32
C SER A 72 -15.70 -3.78 20.02
N PRO A 73 -15.31 -3.71 18.73
CA PRO A 73 -13.94 -3.41 18.35
C PRO A 73 -13.51 -2.09 18.99
N ALA A 74 -12.30 -2.05 19.56
CA ALA A 74 -11.72 -0.80 20.02
C ALA A 74 -11.79 0.25 18.89
N PRO A 75 -12.02 1.54 19.19
CA PRO A 75 -12.29 2.57 18.17
C PRO A 75 -11.26 2.59 17.03
N THR A 76 -9.98 2.39 17.35
CA THR A 76 -8.89 2.29 16.36
C THR A 76 -9.03 1.09 15.42
N THR A 77 -9.52 -0.06 15.89
CA THR A 77 -9.71 -1.26 15.06
C THR A 77 -10.86 -1.09 14.05
N ALA A 78 -11.97 -0.46 14.45
CA ALA A 78 -13.05 -0.12 13.53
C ALA A 78 -12.58 0.84 12.42
N MET A 79 -11.75 1.83 12.76
CA MET A 79 -11.17 2.75 11.77
C MET A 79 -10.22 2.05 10.79
N GLN A 80 -9.44 1.06 11.26
CA GLN A 80 -8.57 0.26 10.40
C GLN A 80 -9.38 -0.56 9.40
N ASP A 81 -10.46 -1.20 9.86
CA ASP A 81 -11.35 -1.99 9.01
C ASP A 81 -11.98 -1.13 7.92
N GLU A 82 -12.46 0.06 8.28
CA GLU A 82 -12.94 1.03 7.30
C GLU A 82 -11.83 1.43 6.30
N SER A 83 -10.62 1.64 6.79
CA SER A 83 -9.47 1.96 5.94
C SER A 83 -9.20 0.90 4.88
N ARG A 84 -9.27 -0.39 5.26
CA ARG A 84 -9.11 -1.53 4.34
C ARG A 84 -10.25 -1.59 3.33
N ALA A 85 -11.49 -1.33 3.75
CA ALA A 85 -12.64 -1.30 2.86
C ALA A 85 -12.52 -0.19 1.80
N LEU A 86 -12.12 1.02 2.21
CA LEU A 86 -11.89 2.15 1.32
C LEU A 86 -10.73 1.90 0.34
N GLU A 87 -9.66 1.30 0.82
CA GLU A 87 -8.52 0.92 -0.03
C GLU A 87 -8.94 -0.11 -1.09
N GLY A 88 -9.73 -1.12 -0.71
CA GLY A 88 -10.33 -2.07 -1.64
C GLY A 88 -11.19 -1.39 -2.71
N GLU A 89 -12.02 -0.41 -2.32
CA GLU A 89 -12.82 0.36 -3.26
C GLU A 89 -11.97 1.21 -4.21
N TRP A 90 -10.96 1.89 -3.69
CA TRP A 90 -10.00 2.62 -4.50
C TRP A 90 -9.34 1.71 -5.54
N HIS A 91 -8.85 0.53 -5.12
CA HIS A 91 -8.28 -0.46 -6.03
C HIS A 91 -9.25 -0.92 -7.11
N ARG A 92 -10.55 -1.06 -6.80
CA ARG A 92 -11.58 -1.39 -7.80
C ARG A 92 -11.76 -0.27 -8.83
N LEU A 93 -11.76 0.98 -8.41
CA LEU A 93 -12.03 2.13 -9.28
C LEU A 93 -10.88 2.47 -10.23
N VAL A 94 -9.64 2.45 -9.74
CA VAL A 94 -8.46 2.82 -10.57
C VAL A 94 -7.67 1.63 -11.09
N GLY A 95 -7.95 0.43 -10.59
CA GLY A 95 -7.16 -0.78 -10.86
C GLY A 95 -5.88 -0.86 -10.03
N ALA A 96 -5.36 -2.07 -9.83
CA ALA A 96 -4.24 -2.35 -8.94
C ALA A 96 -2.96 -1.57 -9.29
N GLN A 97 -2.68 -1.39 -10.59
CA GLN A 97 -1.44 -0.75 -11.04
C GLN A 97 -1.44 0.78 -10.88
N ALA A 98 -2.58 1.44 -11.15
CA ALA A 98 -2.72 2.88 -10.90
C ALA A 98 -2.81 3.18 -9.40
N ALA A 99 -3.42 2.29 -8.61
CA ALA A 99 -3.46 2.42 -7.16
C ALA A 99 -2.07 2.33 -6.50
N ALA A 100 -1.17 1.48 -7.03
CA ALA A 100 0.20 1.38 -6.55
C ALA A 100 1.01 2.68 -6.74
N LEU A 101 0.61 3.52 -7.71
CA LEU A 101 1.16 4.86 -7.92
C LEU A 101 0.54 5.92 -6.98
N GLY A 102 -0.17 5.49 -5.93
CA GLY A 102 -1.02 6.26 -5.05
C GLY A 102 -0.50 7.66 -4.64
N SER A 103 -1.45 8.49 -4.21
CA SER A 103 -1.19 9.91 -3.95
C SER A 103 -0.01 10.13 -2.98
N THR A 104 0.80 11.16 -3.24
CA THR A 104 1.91 11.55 -2.36
C THR A 104 1.43 11.82 -0.93
N ARG A 105 0.22 12.37 -0.79
CA ARG A 105 -0.41 12.65 0.50
C ARG A 105 -0.70 11.37 1.28
N LEU A 106 -1.29 10.36 0.64
CA LEU A 106 -1.61 9.09 1.30
C LEU A 106 -0.33 8.39 1.79
N ARG A 107 0.72 8.37 0.95
CA ARG A 107 2.04 7.83 1.32
C ARG A 107 2.70 8.56 2.50
N ALA A 108 2.48 9.86 2.64
CA ALA A 108 2.97 10.61 3.80
C ALA A 108 2.26 10.20 5.09
N ILE A 109 0.93 10.03 5.03
CA ILE A 109 0.11 9.58 6.16
C ILE A 109 0.50 8.15 6.57
N ASP A 110 0.69 7.24 5.60
CA ASP A 110 1.10 5.86 5.89
C ASP A 110 2.49 5.81 6.55
N ALA A 111 3.42 6.69 6.14
CA ALA A 111 4.73 6.81 6.77
C ALA A 111 4.65 7.36 8.21
N GLU A 112 3.72 8.28 8.47
CA GLU A 112 3.48 8.83 9.81
C GLU A 112 2.82 7.80 10.73
N LEU A 113 1.83 7.05 10.23
CA LEU A 113 1.25 5.88 10.91
C LEU A 113 2.32 4.86 11.29
N GLN A 114 3.20 4.50 10.34
CA GLN A 114 4.31 3.58 10.62
C GLN A 114 5.23 4.15 11.70
N SER A 115 5.59 5.43 11.62
CA SER A 115 6.43 6.07 12.63
C SER A 115 5.77 6.11 14.01
N ALA A 116 4.44 6.27 14.07
CA ALA A 116 3.65 6.26 15.30
C ALA A 116 3.63 4.85 15.92
N TYR A 117 3.49 3.80 15.12
CA TYR A 117 3.65 2.43 15.59
C TYR A 117 5.07 2.14 16.10
N ASP A 118 6.09 2.55 15.34
CA ASP A 118 7.50 2.29 15.68
C ASP A 118 7.89 2.89 17.04
N ARG A 119 7.26 4.01 17.43
CA ARG A 119 7.48 4.71 18.71
C ARG A 119 6.46 4.36 19.79
N GLY A 120 5.52 3.44 19.54
CA GLY A 120 4.49 3.02 20.48
C GLY A 120 3.50 4.14 20.85
N ALA A 121 3.07 4.93 19.87
CA ALA A 121 2.13 6.03 20.05
C ALA A 121 0.82 5.60 20.75
N GLY A 122 0.24 6.53 21.50
CA GLY A 122 -1.02 6.32 22.22
C GLY A 122 -2.22 6.12 21.28
N ALA A 123 -3.30 5.56 21.82
CA ALA A 123 -4.52 5.28 21.06
C ALA A 123 -5.10 6.53 20.37
N ASP A 124 -5.09 7.68 21.04
CA ASP A 124 -5.62 8.95 20.50
C ASP A 124 -4.81 9.45 19.29
N GLU A 125 -3.47 9.32 19.35
CA GLU A 125 -2.58 9.70 18.24
C GLU A 125 -2.82 8.79 17.03
N LEU A 126 -2.93 7.48 17.26
CA LEU A 126 -3.24 6.51 16.22
C LEU A 126 -4.64 6.75 15.63
N GLU A 127 -5.64 7.05 16.46
CA GLU A 127 -7.01 7.32 16.03
C GLU A 127 -7.06 8.55 15.10
N ALA A 128 -6.38 9.64 15.47
CA ALA A 128 -6.29 10.84 14.64
C ALA A 128 -5.67 10.54 13.26
N LEU A 129 -4.60 9.75 13.22
CA LEU A 129 -3.92 9.36 11.99
C LEU A 129 -4.77 8.44 11.10
N TRP A 130 -5.46 7.46 11.69
CA TRP A 130 -6.40 6.59 10.98
C TRP A 130 -7.57 7.40 10.39
N GLN A 131 -8.09 8.36 11.14
CA GLN A 131 -9.13 9.26 10.64
C GLN A 131 -8.64 10.10 9.45
N GLN A 132 -7.39 10.58 9.51
CA GLN A 132 -6.76 11.32 8.42
C GLN A 132 -6.60 10.46 7.17
N ARG A 133 -6.16 9.20 7.31
CA ARG A 133 -6.07 8.23 6.21
C ARG A 133 -7.43 7.99 5.56
N ASN A 134 -8.46 7.70 6.36
CA ASN A 134 -9.81 7.44 5.85
C ASN A 134 -10.36 8.67 5.11
N ARG A 135 -10.12 9.89 5.61
CA ARG A 135 -10.51 11.13 4.94
C ARG A 135 -9.79 11.30 3.60
N ALA A 136 -8.50 11.00 3.53
CA ALA A 136 -7.74 11.07 2.29
C ALA A 136 -8.25 10.07 1.24
N LEU A 137 -8.51 8.81 1.64
CA LEU A 137 -9.05 7.78 0.75
C LEU A 137 -10.44 8.15 0.20
N ARG A 138 -11.35 8.62 1.06
CA ARG A 138 -12.68 9.08 0.61
C ARG A 138 -12.57 10.21 -0.42
N GLY A 139 -11.66 11.17 -0.21
CA GLY A 139 -11.44 12.25 -1.18
C GLY A 139 -10.91 11.76 -2.53
N LEU A 140 -10.02 10.76 -2.53
CA LEU A 140 -9.53 10.15 -3.77
C LEU A 140 -10.66 9.44 -4.52
N ILE A 141 -11.47 8.64 -3.82
CA ILE A 141 -12.61 7.94 -4.38
C ILE A 141 -13.61 8.94 -5.00
N ALA A 142 -13.97 10.00 -4.26
CA ALA A 142 -14.87 11.04 -4.75
C ALA A 142 -14.34 11.70 -6.03
N SER A 143 -13.06 12.07 -6.08
CA SER A 143 -12.50 12.73 -7.27
C SER A 143 -12.51 11.86 -8.53
N VAL A 144 -12.35 10.54 -8.40
CA VAL A 144 -12.46 9.61 -9.53
C VAL A 144 -13.91 9.45 -9.97
N GLN A 145 -14.85 9.37 -9.03
CA GLN A 145 -16.27 9.29 -9.32
C GLN A 145 -16.77 10.55 -10.04
N ASP A 146 -16.44 11.74 -9.53
CA ASP A 146 -16.78 13.02 -10.16
C ASP A 146 -16.24 13.14 -11.59
N GLY A 147 -14.98 12.70 -11.80
CA GLY A 147 -14.35 12.67 -13.12
C GLY A 147 -14.95 11.64 -14.10
N ALA A 148 -15.61 10.60 -13.58
CA ALA A 148 -16.37 9.64 -14.38
C ALA A 148 -17.74 10.22 -14.78
N TYR A 149 -18.44 10.86 -13.83
CA TYR A 149 -19.74 11.50 -14.10
C TYR A 149 -19.63 12.65 -15.10
N GLY A 150 -18.61 13.50 -14.98
CA GLY A 150 -18.39 14.60 -15.94
C GLY A 150 -18.15 14.11 -17.38
N ARG A 151 -17.50 12.96 -17.55
CA ARG A 151 -17.29 12.35 -18.88
C ARG A 151 -18.58 11.79 -19.47
N ALA A 152 -19.41 11.13 -18.66
CA ALA A 152 -20.66 10.54 -19.13
C ALA A 152 -21.68 11.60 -19.58
N SER A 153 -21.81 12.70 -18.85
CA SER A 153 -22.72 13.81 -19.21
C SER A 153 -22.31 14.52 -20.50
N SER A 154 -21.02 14.51 -20.85
CA SER A 154 -20.50 15.16 -22.07
C SER A 154 -20.82 14.37 -23.35
N ILE A 155 -21.12 13.07 -23.25
CA ILE A 155 -21.37 12.20 -24.42
C ILE A 155 -22.83 12.26 -24.87
N THR A 156 -23.77 12.55 -23.97
CA THR A 156 -25.21 12.55 -24.26
C THR A 156 -25.72 13.85 -24.90
N GLN A 157 -24.87 14.87 -25.08
CA GLN A 157 -25.25 16.18 -25.65
C GLN A 157 -24.94 16.34 -27.15
N LEU A 158 -24.61 15.27 -27.87
CA LEU A 158 -24.44 15.25 -29.33
C LEU A 158 -25.59 14.50 -30.00
#